data_AF-A0A3P7EME3-F1
#
_entry.id   AF-A0A3P7EME3-F1
#
_cell.length_a   1.000
_cell.length_b   1.000
_cell.length_c   1.000
_cell.angle_alpha   90.00
_cell.angle_beta   90.00
_cell.angle_gamma   90.00
#
_symmetry.space_group_name_H-M   'P 1'
#
loop_
_entity.id
_entity.type
_entity.pdbx_description
1 polymer ?
#
loop_
_entity_poly.entity_id
_entity_poly.type
_entity_poly.pdbx_seq_one_letter_code
_entity_poly.pdbx_strand_id
1 'polypeptide(L)'
;MKQQMEKGPQDALTLEARYSLSEEKLLRASFDFRKLTVFIAADHHSSGAMDCPVRVLDCDSITQVKEKCLDAKYRTTAFSDRPLVNDLDLELRSASPRIILQDIDSTSKVEPGGWKKINTLAHYKVSENATLALLPRQASLYNLSILSER
;
A
#
# COMPACT_ATOMS: atom_id res chain seq x y z
N MET A 1 -9.25 4.14 17.45
CA MET A 1 -8.73 5.33 16.74
C MET A 1 -8.37 5.03 15.29
N LYS A 2 -7.43 4.10 15.00
CA LYS A 2 -6.97 3.76 13.64
C LYS A 2 -8.09 3.60 12.60
N GLN A 3 -9.08 2.76 12.91
CA GLN A 3 -10.19 2.45 11.99
C GLN A 3 -11.09 3.65 11.63
N GLN A 4 -11.09 4.74 12.40
CA GLN A 4 -11.84 5.95 12.08
C GLN A 4 -11.05 6.88 11.16
N MET A 5 -9.74 7.00 11.38
CA MET A 5 -8.85 7.84 10.57
C MET A 5 -8.76 7.33 9.13
N GLU A 6 -8.68 6.02 8.95
CA GLU A 6 -8.54 5.36 7.63
C GLU A 6 -9.79 5.40 6.75
N LYS A 7 -10.94 5.87 7.27
CA LYS A 7 -12.16 6.02 6.46
C LYS A 7 -12.09 7.19 5.49
N GLY A 8 -11.12 8.09 5.67
CA GLY A 8 -10.91 9.29 4.88
C GLY A 8 -9.44 9.46 4.53
N PRO A 9 -9.13 10.42 3.64
CA PRO A 9 -7.77 10.64 3.20
C PRO A 9 -6.84 11.00 4.35
N GLN A 10 -5.64 10.45 4.29
CA GLN A 10 -4.53 10.80 5.17
C GLN A 10 -3.30 11.09 4.31
N ASP A 11 -2.66 12.23 4.53
CA ASP A 11 -1.42 12.56 3.86
C ASP A 11 -0.29 11.65 4.38
N ALA A 12 0.43 11.01 3.46
CA ALA A 12 1.47 10.04 3.80
C ALA A 12 2.73 10.68 4.40
N LEU A 13 2.96 11.97 4.19
CA LEU A 13 4.15 12.70 4.65
C LEU A 13 3.87 13.47 5.95
N THR A 14 2.79 14.25 6.02
CA THR A 14 2.45 15.09 7.18
C THR A 14 1.68 14.32 8.25
N LEU A 15 1.11 13.17 7.86
CA LEU A 15 0.20 12.33 8.65
C LEU A 15 -1.11 13.02 9.04
N GLU A 16 -1.43 14.16 8.43
CA GLU A 16 -2.71 14.84 8.59
C GLU A 16 -3.84 13.98 8.01
N ALA A 17 -4.96 13.87 8.73
CA ALA A 17 -6.09 13.03 8.34
C ALA A 17 -7.40 13.83 8.32
N ARG A 18 -8.29 13.54 7.35
CA ARG A 18 -9.59 14.21 7.22
C ARG A 18 -10.49 14.02 8.44
N TYR A 19 -10.35 12.88 9.14
CA TYR A 19 -11.13 12.55 10.34
C TYR A 19 -10.28 12.55 11.61
N SER A 20 -9.26 13.41 11.67
CA SER A 20 -8.49 13.64 12.89
C SER A 20 -9.36 14.26 13.99
N LEU A 21 -9.16 13.81 15.24
CA LEU A 21 -9.73 14.47 16.43
C LEU A 21 -8.83 15.59 16.97
N SER A 22 -7.58 15.66 16.50
CA SER A 22 -6.66 16.76 16.78
C SER A 22 -6.75 17.81 15.67
N GLU A 23 -6.95 19.07 16.03
CA GLU A 23 -6.99 20.21 15.10
C GLU A 23 -5.66 20.39 14.36
N GLU A 24 -4.54 20.12 15.03
CA GLU A 24 -3.19 20.21 14.46
C GLU A 24 -2.90 19.13 13.41
N LYS A 25 -3.63 18.01 13.46
CA LYS A 25 -3.50 16.89 12.53
C LYS A 25 -4.68 16.79 11.55
N LEU A 26 -5.50 17.84 11.47
CA LEU A 26 -6.63 17.88 10.56
C LEU A 26 -6.16 18.21 9.14
N LEU A 27 -6.43 17.31 8.19
CA LEU A 27 -6.15 17.56 6.78
C LEU A 27 -7.13 18.61 6.23
N ARG A 28 -6.63 19.84 6.00
CA ARG A 28 -7.44 20.98 5.52
C ARG A 28 -7.65 20.99 4.01
N ALA A 29 -6.87 20.22 3.26
CA ALA A 29 -7.00 20.13 1.81
C ALA A 29 -8.33 19.48 1.40
N SER A 30 -9.13 20.20 0.61
CA SER A 30 -10.35 19.67 0.00
C SER A 30 -10.03 19.08 -1.37
N PHE A 31 -10.20 17.77 -1.49
CA PHE A 31 -10.17 17.06 -2.76
C PHE A 31 -11.13 15.88 -2.73
N ASP A 32 -11.61 15.50 -3.91
CA ASP A 32 -12.45 14.34 -4.09
C ASP A 32 -11.62 13.06 -4.04
N PHE A 33 -12.18 12.04 -3.41
CA PHE A 33 -11.59 10.71 -3.31
C PHE A 33 -12.69 9.68 -3.44
N ARG A 34 -12.35 8.50 -3.95
CA ARG A 34 -13.27 7.36 -4.07
C ARG A 34 -12.86 6.28 -3.09
N LYS A 35 -13.85 5.68 -2.45
CA LYS A 35 -13.67 4.45 -1.68
C LYS A 35 -13.65 3.29 -2.66
N LEU A 36 -12.70 2.39 -2.49
CA LEU A 36 -12.57 1.17 -3.29
C LEU A 36 -12.54 -0.05 -2.37
N THR A 37 -13.06 -1.17 -2.86
CA THR A 37 -12.77 -2.51 -2.32
C THR A 37 -11.84 -3.22 -3.29
N VAL A 38 -10.64 -3.55 -2.82
CA VAL A 38 -9.67 -4.38 -3.56
C VAL A 38 -9.59 -5.75 -2.90
N PHE A 39 -9.09 -6.75 -3.61
CA PHE A 39 -8.94 -8.11 -3.12
C PHE A 39 -7.46 -8.45 -2.96
N ILE A 40 -7.01 -8.75 -1.76
CA ILE A 40 -5.64 -9.24 -1.55
C ILE A 40 -5.61 -10.75 -1.77
N ALA A 41 -4.77 -11.19 -2.70
CA ALA A 41 -4.66 -12.57 -3.10
C ALA A 41 -4.21 -13.45 -1.94
N ALA A 42 -4.85 -14.62 -1.82
CA ALA A 42 -4.44 -15.63 -0.86
C ALA A 42 -3.08 -16.24 -1.21
N ASP A 43 -2.37 -16.75 -0.22
CA ASP A 43 -1.14 -17.50 -0.46
C ASP A 43 -1.48 -18.87 -1.03
N HIS A 44 -0.90 -19.18 -2.20
CA HIS A 44 -1.15 -20.43 -2.95
C HIS A 44 -0.81 -21.71 -2.18
N HIS A 45 -0.13 -21.60 -1.03
CA HIS A 45 0.28 -22.73 -0.20
C HIS A 45 -0.82 -23.22 0.75
N SER A 46 -1.90 -22.45 0.95
CA SER A 46 -3.03 -22.85 1.79
C SER A 46 -4.22 -23.29 0.94
N SER A 47 -4.49 -24.60 0.91
CA SER A 47 -5.66 -25.15 0.22
C SER A 47 -6.96 -24.53 0.77
N GLY A 48 -7.72 -23.84 -0.09
CA GLY A 48 -8.99 -23.20 0.28
C GLY A 48 -8.89 -21.75 0.74
N ALA A 49 -7.70 -21.14 0.69
CA ALA A 49 -7.58 -19.73 1.01
C ALA A 49 -8.18 -18.87 -0.12
N MET A 50 -9.15 -18.03 0.25
CA MET A 50 -9.83 -17.10 -0.66
C MET A 50 -9.21 -15.72 -0.57
N ASP A 51 -9.27 -14.97 -1.66
CA ASP A 51 -8.85 -13.57 -1.67
C ASP A 51 -9.64 -12.75 -0.63
N CYS A 52 -8.94 -11.90 0.11
CA CYS A 52 -9.54 -11.14 1.22
C CYS A 52 -9.92 -9.72 0.75
N PRO A 53 -11.16 -9.24 0.99
CA PRO A 53 -11.55 -7.89 0.63
C PRO A 53 -10.91 -6.86 1.58
N VAL A 54 -10.36 -5.79 1.00
CA VAL A 54 -9.71 -4.69 1.71
C VAL A 54 -10.32 -3.37 1.25
N ARG A 55 -10.81 -2.58 2.20
CA ARG A 55 -11.32 -1.22 1.91
C ARG A 55 -10.17 -0.24 1.89
N VAL A 56 -10.02 0.47 0.78
CA VAL A 56 -8.99 1.45 0.52
C VAL A 56 -9.60 2.71 -0.10
N LEU A 57 -8.80 3.76 -0.25
CA LEU A 57 -9.15 4.97 -0.98
C LEU A 57 -8.29 5.07 -2.23
N ASP A 58 -8.83 5.62 -3.31
CA ASP A 58 -8.05 5.81 -4.53
C ASP A 58 -6.87 6.80 -4.34
N CYS A 59 -6.95 7.64 -3.30
CA CYS A 59 -5.89 8.55 -2.90
C CYS A 59 -4.88 7.97 -1.90
N ASP A 60 -5.04 6.73 -1.43
CA ASP A 60 -4.05 6.09 -0.56
C ASP A 60 -2.73 5.90 -1.32
N SER A 61 -1.60 6.15 -0.64
CA SER A 61 -0.28 5.78 -1.15
C SER A 61 -0.12 4.27 -1.23
N ILE A 62 0.87 3.79 -1.98
CA ILE A 62 1.11 2.36 -2.11
C ILE A 62 1.51 1.75 -0.76
N THR A 63 2.31 2.45 0.04
CA THR A 63 2.63 1.99 1.40
C THR A 63 1.38 1.92 2.28
N GLN A 64 0.50 2.93 2.27
CA GLN A 64 -0.76 2.89 3.02
C GLN A 64 -1.65 1.72 2.59
N VAL A 65 -1.72 1.41 1.29
CA VAL A 65 -2.44 0.24 0.79
C VAL A 65 -1.83 -1.05 1.30
N LYS A 66 -0.49 -1.18 1.27
CA LYS A 66 0.20 -2.37 1.83
C LYS A 66 -0.11 -2.57 3.30
N GLU A 67 -0.12 -1.50 4.10
CA GLU A 67 -0.48 -1.56 5.54
C GLU A 67 -1.92 -2.05 5.74
N LYS A 68 -2.88 -1.52 4.97
CA LYS A 68 -4.28 -1.96 5.02
C LYS A 68 -4.44 -3.42 4.60
N CYS A 69 -3.71 -3.86 3.57
CA CYS A 69 -3.68 -5.25 3.14
C CYS A 69 -3.05 -6.18 4.19
N LEU A 70 -1.96 -5.75 4.84
CA LEU A 70 -1.34 -6.48 5.95
C LEU A 70 -2.31 -6.64 7.11
N ASP A 71 -3.01 -5.57 7.51
CA ASP A 71 -4.00 -5.62 8.59
C ASP A 71 -5.17 -6.54 8.28
N ALA A 72 -5.59 -6.63 7.02
CA ALA A 72 -6.63 -7.55 6.58
C ALA A 72 -6.12 -9.01 6.59
N LYS A 73 -4.97 -9.27 5.96
CA LYS A 73 -4.40 -10.62 5.80
C LYS A 73 -3.92 -11.22 7.12
N TYR A 74 -3.36 -10.40 8.00
CA TYR A 74 -2.75 -10.82 9.29
C TYR A 74 -3.56 -10.34 10.50
N ARG A 75 -4.88 -10.15 10.34
CA ARG A 75 -5.76 -9.64 11.40
C ARG A 75 -5.63 -10.40 12.74
N THR A 76 -5.41 -11.71 12.68
CA THR A 76 -5.31 -12.60 13.85
C THR A 76 -3.87 -12.92 14.26
N THR A 77 -2.88 -12.34 13.56
CA THR A 77 -1.46 -12.54 13.86
C THR A 77 -0.95 -11.37 14.69
N ALA A 78 -0.13 -11.65 15.70
CA ALA A 78 0.51 -10.61 16.52
C ALA A 78 1.37 -9.69 15.64
N PHE A 79 1.41 -8.39 15.94
CA PHE A 79 2.11 -7.40 15.09
C PHE A 79 3.60 -7.71 14.89
N SER A 80 4.27 -8.25 15.92
CA SER A 80 5.68 -8.67 15.88
C SER A 80 5.98 -9.80 14.90
N ASP A 81 4.97 -10.61 14.59
CA ASP A 81 5.12 -11.82 13.77
C ASP A 81 4.69 -11.56 12.31
N ARG A 82 4.30 -10.32 11.99
CA ARG A 82 3.90 -9.91 10.65
C ARG A 82 5.13 -9.48 9.85
N PRO A 83 5.14 -9.68 8.52
CA PRO A 83 6.16 -9.08 7.66
C PRO A 83 6.13 -7.55 7.76
N LEU A 84 7.30 -6.91 7.68
CA LEU A 84 7.39 -5.46 7.62
C LEU A 84 6.90 -4.94 6.26
N VAL A 85 6.18 -3.82 6.27
CA VAL A 85 5.65 -3.22 5.04
C VAL A 85 6.74 -2.90 4.00
N ASN A 86 7.95 -2.55 4.45
CA ASN A 86 9.08 -2.22 3.59
C ASN A 86 9.72 -3.44 2.91
N ASP A 87 9.48 -4.64 3.45
CA ASP A 87 9.99 -5.91 2.93
C ASP A 87 9.00 -6.54 1.94
N LEU A 88 7.94 -5.81 1.58
CA LEU A 88 6.91 -6.29 0.65
C LEU A 88 6.76 -5.38 -0.56
N ASP A 89 6.60 -6.02 -1.71
CA ASP A 89 6.12 -5.41 -2.94
C ASP A 89 4.61 -5.64 -3.10
N LEU A 90 3.93 -4.66 -3.68
CA LEU A 90 2.51 -4.75 -4.01
C LEU A 90 2.36 -4.99 -5.51
N GLU A 91 1.86 -6.16 -5.89
CA GLU A 91 1.60 -6.53 -7.28
C GLU A 91 0.13 -6.30 -7.61
N LEU A 92 -0.16 -5.59 -8.70
CA LEU A 92 -1.48 -5.58 -9.33
C LEU A 92 -1.61 -6.78 -10.27
N ARG A 93 -2.54 -7.68 -9.96
CA ARG A 93 -2.88 -8.82 -10.81
C ARG A 93 -3.93 -8.38 -11.82
N SER A 94 -3.46 -8.14 -13.05
CA SER A 94 -4.32 -7.94 -14.22
C SER A 94 -4.18 -9.14 -15.17
N ALA A 95 -4.97 -9.17 -16.25
CA ALA A 95 -4.95 -10.28 -17.22
C ALA A 95 -3.54 -10.57 -17.78
N SER A 96 -2.69 -9.55 -17.85
CA SER A 96 -1.24 -9.54 -18.13
C SER A 96 -0.93 -8.21 -18.82
N PRO A 97 0.18 -7.51 -18.48
CA PRO A 97 1.26 -7.90 -17.58
C PRO A 97 0.93 -7.66 -16.09
N ARG A 98 1.67 -8.37 -15.23
CA ARG A 98 1.71 -8.09 -13.79
C ARG A 98 2.53 -6.83 -13.56
N ILE A 99 2.09 -5.96 -12.66
CA ILE A 99 2.72 -4.66 -12.42
C ILE A 99 3.02 -4.54 -10.92
N ILE A 100 4.26 -4.23 -10.56
CA ILE A 100 4.64 -3.86 -9.19
C ILE A 100 4.36 -2.38 -8.99
N LEU A 101 3.52 -2.07 -7.99
CA LEU A 101 3.19 -0.72 -7.58
C LEU A 101 4.18 -0.27 -6.50
N GLN A 102 4.62 0.98 -6.58
CA GLN A 102 5.57 1.57 -5.64
C GLN A 102 5.20 3.03 -5.36
N ASP A 103 5.54 3.55 -4.18
CA ASP A 103 5.29 4.97 -3.85
C ASP A 103 6.03 5.92 -4.80
N ILE A 104 7.22 5.52 -5.26
CA ILE A 104 8.02 6.26 -6.24
C ILE A 104 8.59 5.27 -7.25
N ASP A 105 8.37 5.53 -8.54
CA ASP A 105 8.92 4.75 -9.66
C ASP A 105 9.15 5.63 -10.90
N SER A 106 9.43 5.01 -12.05
CA SER A 106 9.63 5.72 -13.33
C SER A 106 8.37 6.40 -13.87
N THR A 107 7.19 6.08 -13.33
CA THR A 107 5.91 6.67 -13.72
C THR A 107 5.51 7.84 -12.84
N SER A 108 6.20 8.06 -11.71
CA SER A 108 5.87 9.13 -10.76
C SER A 108 5.89 10.51 -11.40
N LYS A 109 4.81 11.26 -11.17
CA LYS A 109 4.69 12.64 -11.68
C LYS A 109 5.70 13.54 -10.97
N VAL A 110 6.40 14.36 -11.75
CA VAL A 110 7.30 15.41 -11.26
C VAL A 110 6.61 16.75 -11.48
N GLU A 111 6.34 17.46 -10.39
CA GLU A 111 5.75 18.79 -10.41
C GLU A 111 6.83 19.86 -10.67
N PRO A 112 6.45 21.07 -11.14
CA PRO A 112 7.39 22.19 -11.27
C PRO A 112 8.23 22.39 -10.01
N GLY A 113 9.54 22.54 -10.18
CA GLY A 113 10.50 22.59 -9.07
C GLY A 113 11.13 21.25 -8.68
N GLY A 114 10.81 20.15 -9.40
CA GLY A 114 11.49 18.86 -9.24
C GLY A 114 10.90 17.97 -8.14
N TRP A 115 9.77 18.34 -7.56
CA TRP A 115 9.09 17.56 -6.53
C TRP A 115 8.43 16.33 -7.15
N LYS A 116 8.78 15.15 -6.64
CA LYS A 116 8.12 13.89 -7.04
C LYS A 116 6.87 13.68 -6.20
N LYS A 117 5.74 13.47 -6.86
CA LYS A 117 4.48 13.09 -6.21
C LYS A 117 4.50 11.60 -5.88
N ILE A 118 4.07 11.27 -4.65
CA ILE A 118 3.85 9.87 -4.23
C ILE A 118 2.73 9.26 -5.07
N ASN A 119 2.97 8.08 -5.60
CA ASN A 119 2.01 7.31 -6.37
C ASN A 119 0.90 6.78 -5.45
N THR A 120 -0.33 6.82 -5.97
CA THR A 120 -1.53 6.33 -5.30
C THR A 120 -2.22 5.27 -6.15
N LEU A 121 -3.29 4.65 -5.65
CA LEU A 121 -4.12 3.77 -6.48
C LEU A 121 -4.72 4.50 -7.70
N ALA A 122 -5.11 5.76 -7.54
CA ALA A 122 -5.59 6.61 -8.63
C ALA A 122 -4.51 6.88 -9.68
N HIS A 123 -3.24 7.01 -9.27
CA HIS A 123 -2.11 7.17 -10.20
C HIS A 123 -2.01 5.98 -11.16
N TYR A 124 -2.09 4.76 -10.63
CA TYR A 124 -2.08 3.53 -11.42
C TYR A 124 -3.45 3.16 -12.02
N LYS A 125 -4.48 3.99 -11.81
CA LYS A 125 -5.86 3.75 -12.27
C LYS A 125 -6.42 2.41 -11.78
N VAL A 126 -6.09 2.01 -10.56
CA VAL A 126 -6.62 0.77 -9.97
C VAL A 126 -8.14 0.89 -9.84
N SER A 127 -8.85 -0.13 -10.33
CA SER A 127 -10.31 -0.17 -10.35
C SER A 127 -10.89 -0.80 -9.09
N GLU A 128 -12.18 -0.58 -8.85
CA GLU A 128 -12.97 -1.37 -7.91
C GLU A 128 -12.80 -2.87 -8.20
N ASN A 129 -12.76 -3.69 -7.15
CA ASN A 129 -12.59 -5.13 -7.18
C ASN A 129 -11.26 -5.63 -7.81
N ALA A 130 -10.26 -4.76 -7.99
CA ALA A 130 -8.96 -5.20 -8.47
C ALA A 130 -8.29 -6.20 -7.49
N THR A 131 -7.62 -7.21 -8.04
CA THR A 131 -6.84 -8.16 -7.26
C THR A 131 -5.40 -7.68 -7.11
N LEU A 132 -4.92 -7.62 -5.88
CA LEU A 132 -3.55 -7.29 -5.51
C LEU A 132 -2.86 -8.50 -4.90
N ALA A 133 -1.54 -8.53 -4.86
CA ALA A 133 -0.78 -9.51 -4.10
C ALA A 133 0.38 -8.83 -3.34
N LEU A 134 0.64 -9.28 -2.12
CA LEU A 134 1.82 -8.91 -1.35
C LEU A 134 2.88 -9.97 -1.60
N LEU A 135 4.03 -9.54 -2.12
CA LEU A 135 5.16 -10.42 -2.44
C LEU A 135 6.35 -10.02 -1.55
N PRO A 136 7.13 -10.98 -1.02
CA PRO A 136 8.41 -10.66 -0.41
C PRO A 136 9.28 -9.91 -1.41
N ARG A 137 9.71 -8.71 -1.02
CA ARG A 137 10.67 -7.93 -1.80
C ARG A 137 11.97 -8.71 -1.80
N GLN A 138 12.43 -9.13 -2.98
CA GLN A 138 13.77 -9.68 -3.10
C GLN A 138 14.76 -8.52 -2.92
N ALA A 139 15.15 -8.24 -1.67
CA ALA A 139 16.33 -7.44 -1.41
C ALA A 139 17.46 -8.09 -2.19
N SER A 140 18.01 -7.38 -3.18
CA SER A 140 19.02 -7.94 -4.08
C SER A 140 20.11 -8.56 -3.21
N LEU A 141 20.34 -9.87 -3.35
CA LEU A 141 21.26 -10.67 -2.54
C LEU A 141 22.74 -10.22 -2.64
N TYR A 142 23.02 -9.06 -3.22
CA TYR A 142 24.34 -8.46 -3.32
C TYR A 142 24.96 -8.08 -1.96
N ASN A 143 24.20 -8.00 -0.87
CA ASN A 143 24.79 -7.74 0.46
C ASN A 143 25.20 -8.99 1.23
N LEU A 144 24.79 -10.20 0.82
CA LEU A 144 25.19 -11.44 1.51
C LEU A 144 26.44 -12.08 0.91
N SER A 145 26.77 -11.80 -0.35
CA SER A 145 28.04 -12.26 -0.95
C SER A 145 29.26 -11.46 -0.47
N ILE A 146 29.08 -10.21 -0.03
CA ILE A 146 30.20 -9.35 0.41
C ILE A 146 30.64 -9.66 1.85
N LEU A 147 29.81 -10.36 2.64
CA LEU A 147 30.13 -10.74 4.02
C LEU A 147 30.65 -12.17 4.17
N SER A 148 30.64 -12.99 3.11
CA SER A 148 31.22 -14.34 3.13
C SER A 148 32.69 -14.40 2.68
N GLU A 149 33.30 -13.28 2.30
CA GLU A 149 34.73 -13.19 1.98
C GLU A 149 35.46 -12.31 3.00
N ARG A 150 35.52 -12.74 4.26
CA ARG A 150 36.53 -12.28 5.23
C ARG A 150 36.94 -13.40 6.17
#